data_AF-A0A1Q9RUF2-F1
#
_entry.id   AF-A0A1Q9RUF2-F1
#
_cell.length_a   1.000
_cell.length_b   1.000
_cell.length_c   1.000
_cell.angle_alpha   90.00
_cell.angle_beta   90.00
_cell.angle_gamma   90.00
#
_symmetry.space_group_name_H-M   'P 1'
#
loop_
_entity.id
_entity.type
_entity.pdbx_description
1 polymer ?
#
loop_
_entity_poly.entity_id
_entity_poly.type
_entity_poly.pdbx_seq_one_letter_code
_entity_poly.pdbx_strand_id
1 'polypeptide(L)'
;MRVFGPRAVLDELGGHDGRVQAVKAGDAVRVEGFSVTVHGEQHAVIHADIPRVDNLGYLVDGTVFHPGDAYFVPSATVDTLLLPTSGPWTKLGEAVEYG
;
A
#
# COMPACT_ATOMS: atom_id res chain seq x y z
N MET A 1 15.14 1.91 -13.26
CA MET A 1 14.11 1.48 -12.30
C MET A 1 13.90 2.60 -11.29
N ARG A 2 12.65 3.02 -11.06
CA ARG A 2 12.26 3.95 -10.00
C ARG A 2 11.57 3.18 -8.87
N VAL A 3 11.70 3.63 -7.64
CA VAL A 3 11.09 3.02 -6.45
C VAL A 3 10.27 4.08 -5.72
N PHE A 4 9.04 3.71 -5.39
CA PHE A 4 8.12 4.54 -4.61
C PHE A 4 7.70 3.74 -3.37
N GLY A 5 7.71 4.38 -2.20
CA GLY A 5 7.39 3.68 -0.97
C GLY A 5 7.29 4.61 0.24
N PRO A 6 6.92 4.05 1.41
CA PRO A 6 6.91 4.80 2.66
C PRO A 6 8.33 5.25 3.02
N ARG A 7 8.43 6.42 3.66
CA ARG A 7 9.71 7.05 4.02
C ARG A 7 10.64 6.08 4.74
N ALA A 8 10.13 5.32 5.71
CA ALA A 8 10.91 4.38 6.50
C ALA A 8 11.66 3.34 5.66
N VAL A 9 11.05 2.81 4.60
CA VAL A 9 11.71 1.85 3.68
C VAL A 9 12.80 2.52 2.86
N LEU A 10 12.56 3.77 2.45
CA LEU A 10 13.49 4.48 1.58
C LEU A 10 14.69 5.05 2.32
N ASP A 11 14.55 5.36 3.60
CA ASP A 11 15.66 5.75 4.46
C ASP A 11 16.67 4.59 4.60
N GLU A 12 16.19 3.34 4.63
CA GLU A 12 17.03 2.14 4.61
C GLU A 12 17.64 1.86 3.22
N LEU A 13 16.90 2.12 2.13
CA LEU A 13 17.40 1.92 0.76
C LEU A 13 18.41 3.00 0.33
N GLY A 14 18.26 4.23 0.81
CA GLY A 14 19.06 5.38 0.36
C GLY A 14 18.64 5.95 -1.00
N GLY A 15 19.36 6.98 -1.46
CA GLY A 15 18.90 7.84 -2.56
C GLY A 15 18.99 7.26 -3.98
N HIS A 16 19.88 6.28 -4.22
CA HIS A 16 20.10 5.62 -5.52
C HIS A 16 20.02 6.56 -6.75
N ASP A 17 20.81 7.63 -6.76
CA ASP A 17 20.84 8.64 -7.85
C ASP A 17 19.47 9.30 -8.14
N GLY A 18 18.66 9.50 -7.09
CA GLY A 18 17.32 10.11 -7.20
C GLY A 18 16.25 9.15 -7.74
N ARG A 19 16.54 7.86 -7.86
CA ARG A 19 15.57 6.85 -8.33
C ARG A 19 14.56 6.44 -7.26
N VAL A 20 14.77 6.85 -6.02
CA VAL A 20 13.95 6.52 -4.85
C VAL A 20 13.13 7.73 -4.43
N GLN A 21 11.82 7.58 -4.31
CA GLN A 21 10.90 8.67 -3.98
C GLN A 21 9.91 8.26 -2.89
N ALA A 22 9.94 8.97 -1.76
CA ALA A 22 8.97 8.75 -0.70
C ALA A 22 7.60 9.24 -1.12
N VAL A 23 6.59 8.44 -0.79
CA VAL A 23 5.17 8.78 -0.98
C VAL A 23 4.41 8.50 0.31
N LYS A 24 3.23 9.11 0.43
CA LYS A 24 2.31 8.95 1.55
C LYS A 24 0.86 8.90 1.05
N ALA A 25 -0.07 8.52 1.92
CA ALA A 25 -1.49 8.59 1.64
C ALA A 25 -1.91 9.97 1.12
N GLY A 26 -2.74 9.99 0.07
CA GLY A 26 -3.20 11.20 -0.61
C GLY A 26 -2.27 11.68 -1.74
N ASP A 27 -1.05 11.15 -1.86
CA ASP A 27 -0.19 11.48 -2.99
C ASP A 27 -0.74 10.87 -4.30
N ALA A 28 -0.47 11.56 -5.41
CA ALA A 28 -0.71 11.08 -6.75
C ALA A 28 0.59 11.17 -7.57
N VAL A 29 0.97 10.08 -8.23
CA VAL A 29 2.20 10.00 -9.03
C VAL A 29 1.92 9.43 -10.43
N ARG A 30 2.79 9.75 -11.38
CA ARG A 30 2.84 9.10 -12.69
C ARG A 30 4.04 8.18 -12.77
N VAL A 31 3.80 6.93 -13.19
CA VAL A 31 4.83 5.91 -13.36
C VAL A 31 4.67 5.32 -14.76
N GLU A 32 5.60 5.62 -15.67
CA GLU A 32 5.66 5.05 -17.03
C GLU A 32 4.30 5.04 -17.78
N GLY A 33 3.50 6.09 -17.63
CA GLY A 33 2.19 6.25 -18.28
C GLY A 33 0.98 5.91 -17.39
N PHE A 34 1.18 5.18 -16.30
CA PHE A 34 0.15 4.88 -15.31
C PHE A 34 -0.04 6.06 -14.35
N SER A 35 -1.30 6.34 -14.01
CA SER A 35 -1.67 7.18 -12.88
C SER A 35 -1.78 6.33 -11.63
N VAL A 36 -1.17 6.75 -10.52
CA VAL A 36 -1.21 6.00 -9.26
C VAL A 36 -1.58 6.95 -8.14
N THR A 37 -2.61 6.60 -7.38
CA THR A 37 -2.96 7.28 -6.12
C THR A 37 -2.59 6.40 -4.94
N VAL A 38 -2.06 7.01 -3.89
CA VAL A 38 -1.51 6.33 -2.72
C VAL A 38 -2.49 6.42 -1.56
N HIS A 39 -2.73 5.30 -0.90
CA HIS A 39 -3.75 5.11 0.13
C HIS A 39 -3.18 4.36 1.32
N GLY A 40 -3.91 4.33 2.43
CA GLY A 40 -3.51 3.59 3.63
C GLY A 40 -2.31 4.20 4.36
N GLU A 41 -2.16 3.83 5.62
CA GLU A 41 -1.09 4.37 6.47
C GLU A 41 -0.36 3.30 7.28
N GLN A 42 -1.04 2.21 7.68
CA GLN A 42 -0.46 1.21 8.58
C GLN A 42 -0.85 -0.22 8.20
N HIS A 43 0.10 -1.15 8.38
CA HIS A 43 -0.06 -2.59 8.18
C HIS A 43 -1.17 -3.17 9.07
N ALA A 44 -1.85 -4.25 8.70
CA ALA A 44 -2.82 -4.93 9.59
C ALA A 44 -2.19 -5.37 10.92
N VAL A 45 -2.98 -5.55 11.97
CA VAL A 45 -2.43 -5.98 13.27
C VAL A 45 -2.02 -7.45 13.18
N ILE A 46 -0.73 -7.72 13.40
CA ILE A 46 -0.20 -9.10 13.54
C ILE A 46 -0.50 -9.63 14.96
N HIS A 47 -0.13 -8.84 15.96
CA HIS A 47 -0.33 -9.14 17.38
C HIS A 47 -0.39 -7.83 18.18
N ALA A 48 -1.09 -7.81 19.32
CA ALA A 48 -1.26 -6.61 20.13
C ALA A 48 0.06 -5.99 20.63
N ASP A 49 1.06 -6.85 20.88
CA ASP A 49 2.37 -6.45 21.41
C ASP A 49 3.38 -6.03 20.31
N ILE A 50 3.01 -6.14 19.03
CA ILE A 50 3.89 -5.80 17.92
C ILE A 50 3.45 -4.44 17.36
N PRO A 51 4.31 -3.40 17.41
CA PRO A 51 4.00 -2.12 16.78
C PRO A 51 3.69 -2.28 15.29
N ARG A 52 2.65 -1.58 14.82
CA ARG A 52 2.32 -1.54 13.39
C ARG A 52 3.37 -0.70 12.67
N VAL A 53 3.77 -1.19 11.49
CA VAL A 53 4.66 -0.47 10.58
C VAL A 53 3.86 0.23 9.50
N ASP A 54 4.49 1.21 8.84
CA ASP A 54 3.91 1.90 7.70
C ASP A 54 3.56 0.90 6.58
N ASN A 55 2.36 1.04 6.03
CA ASN A 55 1.91 0.29 4.87
C ASN A 55 1.10 1.20 3.97
N LEU A 56 1.41 1.18 2.68
CA LEU A 56 0.71 1.95 1.67
C LEU A 56 0.03 1.00 0.68
N GLY A 57 -1.19 1.35 0.31
CA GLY A 57 -1.91 0.81 -0.84
C GLY A 57 -1.77 1.72 -2.06
N TYR A 58 -1.88 1.13 -3.24
CA TYR A 58 -1.71 1.80 -4.53
C TYR A 58 -2.91 1.50 -5.43
N LEU A 59 -3.61 2.54 -5.85
CA LEU A 59 -4.67 2.45 -6.85
C LEU A 59 -4.13 2.91 -8.19
N VAL A 60 -4.03 1.98 -9.13
CA VAL A 60 -3.48 2.17 -10.47
C VAL A 60 -4.63 2.44 -11.45
N ASP A 61 -4.52 3.55 -12.19
CA ASP A 61 -5.48 4.05 -13.17
C ASP A 61 -6.92 4.15 -12.68
N GLY A 62 -7.11 4.25 -11.37
CA GLY A 62 -8.43 4.28 -10.76
C GLY A 62 -9.18 2.94 -10.83
N THR A 63 -8.54 1.84 -11.24
CA THR A 63 -9.21 0.57 -11.51
C THR A 63 -8.69 -0.59 -10.65
N VAL A 64 -7.37 -0.74 -10.53
CA VAL A 64 -6.75 -1.86 -9.80
C VAL A 64 -6.16 -1.37 -8.48
N PHE A 65 -6.65 -1.90 -7.36
CA PHE A 65 -6.17 -1.53 -6.03
C PHE A 65 -5.36 -2.66 -5.40
N HIS A 66 -4.13 -2.35 -5.02
CA HIS A 66 -3.29 -3.20 -4.18
C HIS A 66 -3.18 -2.56 -2.79
N PRO A 67 -3.78 -3.11 -1.73
CA PRO A 67 -3.80 -2.48 -0.41
C PRO A 67 -2.51 -2.69 0.39
N GLY A 68 -1.60 -3.53 -0.09
CA GLY A 68 -0.47 -4.00 0.70
C GLY A 68 -0.94 -5.03 1.73
N ASP A 69 -0.30 -5.06 2.88
CA ASP A 69 -0.59 -6.00 3.95
C ASP A 69 -1.58 -5.40 4.95
N ALA A 70 -2.70 -4.88 4.44
CA ALA A 70 -3.76 -4.25 5.20
C ALA A 70 -5.13 -4.42 4.54
N TYR A 71 -6.20 -4.34 5.32
CA TYR A 71 -7.58 -4.29 4.84
C TYR A 71 -8.08 -2.83 4.76
N PHE A 72 -7.28 -1.95 4.14
CA PHE A 72 -7.64 -0.52 4.01
C PHE A 72 -8.63 -0.32 2.86
N VAL A 73 -9.75 0.36 3.11
CA VAL A 73 -10.74 0.70 2.07
C VAL A 73 -10.46 2.11 1.53
N PRO A 74 -10.10 2.29 0.26
CA PRO A 74 -9.91 3.62 -0.32
C PRO A 74 -11.25 4.33 -0.47
N SER A 75 -11.25 5.67 -0.47
CA SER A 75 -12.46 6.45 -0.71
C SER A 75 -12.97 6.38 -2.16
N ALA A 76 -12.18 5.81 -3.07
CA ALA A 76 -12.52 5.61 -4.46
C ALA A 76 -13.18 4.25 -4.69
N THR A 77 -14.13 4.18 -5.62
CA THR A 77 -14.59 2.91 -6.17
C THR A 77 -13.45 2.27 -6.96
N VAL A 78 -13.29 0.95 -6.80
CA VAL A 78 -12.24 0.17 -7.47
C VAL A 78 -12.89 -0.97 -8.24
N ASP A 79 -12.37 -1.28 -9.43
CA ASP A 79 -12.91 -2.33 -10.29
C ASP A 79 -12.30 -3.70 -9.93
N THR A 80 -11.05 -3.71 -9.48
CA THR A 80 -10.31 -4.92 -9.12
C THR A 80 -9.54 -4.70 -7.84
N LEU A 81 -9.81 -5.54 -6.84
CA LEU A 81 -9.08 -5.59 -5.59
C LEU A 81 -8.07 -6.75 -5.60
N LEU A 82 -6.81 -6.46 -5.31
CA LEU A 82 -5.78 -7.47 -5.07
C LEU A 82 -5.78 -7.83 -3.58
N LEU A 83 -6.71 -8.71 -3.19
CA LEU A 83 -6.96 -9.10 -1.81
C LEU A 83 -5.72 -9.82 -1.20
N PRO A 84 -5.19 -9.36 -0.05
CA PRO A 84 -4.18 -10.12 0.69
C PRO A 84 -4.78 -11.40 1.29
N THR A 85 -4.21 -12.56 0.93
CA THR A 85 -4.73 -13.90 1.30
C THR A 85 -3.80 -14.72 2.19
N SER A 86 -2.61 -14.20 2.52
CA SER A 86 -1.63 -14.89 3.36
C SER A 86 -0.84 -13.93 4.24
N GLY A 87 -0.39 -14.42 5.40
CA GLY A 87 0.36 -13.67 6.40
C GLY A 87 -0.19 -13.90 7.82
N PRO A 88 0.64 -13.80 8.87
CA PRO A 88 0.20 -14.02 10.25
C PRO A 88 -0.86 -13.02 10.75
N TRP A 89 -1.06 -11.89 10.05
CA TRP A 89 -2.13 -10.92 10.32
C TRP A 89 -3.45 -11.26 9.63
N THR A 90 -3.47 -12.22 8.70
CA THR A 90 -4.65 -12.48 7.89
C THR A 90 -5.76 -13.13 8.70
N LYS A 91 -6.99 -12.66 8.49
CA LYS A 91 -8.19 -13.18 9.14
C LYS A 91 -9.24 -13.42 8.06
N LEU A 92 -9.67 -14.66 7.92
CA LEU A 92 -10.57 -15.06 6.84
C LEU A 92 -11.88 -14.25 6.82
N GLY A 93 -12.47 -13.99 7.99
CA GLY A 93 -13.70 -13.18 8.09
C GLY A 93 -13.51 -11.76 7.57
N GLU A 94 -12.47 -11.06 8.02
CA GLU A 94 -12.15 -9.70 7.56
C GLU A 94 -11.80 -9.69 6.06
N ALA A 95 -11.10 -10.71 5.56
CA ALA A 95 -10.80 -10.82 4.13
C ALA A 95 -12.05 -11.00 3.26
N VAL A 96 -13.05 -11.74 3.74
CA VAL A 96 -14.34 -11.93 3.06
C VAL A 96 -15.18 -10.65 3.12
N GLU A 97 -15.18 -9.93 4.23
CA GLU A 97 -15.91 -8.65 4.36
C GLU A 97 -15.26 -7.51 3.55
N TYR A 98 -13.95 -7.59 3.34
CA TYR A 98 -13.18 -6.58 2.64
C TYR A 98 -13.27 -6.67 1.11
N GLY A 99 -13.47 -7.87 0.56
CA GLY A 99 -13.63 -8.11 -0.88
C GLY A 99 -15.07 -7.96 -1.36
#